data_AF-A0A7S3AMP0-F1
#
_entry.id   AF-A0A7S3AMP0-F1
#
_cell.length_a   1.000
_cell.length_b   1.000
_cell.length_c   1.000
_cell.angle_alpha   90.00
_cell.angle_beta   90.00
_cell.angle_gamma   90.00
#
_symmetry.space_group_name_H-M   'P 1'
#
loop_
_entity.id
_entity.type
_entity.pdbx_description
1 polymer ?
#
loop_
_entity_poly.entity_id
_entity_poly.type
_entity_poly.pdbx_seq_one_letter_code
_entity_poly.pdbx_strand_id
1 'polypeptide(L)'
;MRFSRASAPAPDSSEPLATAAAGAGWEPLSPPARRSEAALEGLRLLKQGCRATKYSKRGKPHACVFRLSDDERTLTWEVGLGRAVLTRAARRSVDMSDVVALQIGFSSEVMKRHVEGLHAPAAHTLSLLMIHSLPKPPSAEESD
;
A
#
# COMPACT_ATOMS: atom_id res chain seq x y z
N MET A 1 34.70 12.48 67.87
CA MET A 1 34.43 11.41 66.90
C MET A 1 34.96 11.85 65.55
N ARG A 2 35.88 11.06 64.98
CA ARG A 2 36.69 11.40 63.80
C ARG A 2 35.92 11.11 62.50
N PHE A 3 36.20 11.94 61.50
CA PHE A 3 35.69 11.93 60.13
C PHE A 3 36.06 10.64 59.37
N SER A 4 35.20 10.23 58.43
CA SER A 4 35.64 9.58 57.17
C SER A 4 34.57 9.78 56.09
N ARG A 5 34.82 10.80 55.27
CA ARG A 5 34.14 11.09 54.01
C ARG A 5 34.77 10.17 52.95
N ALA A 6 34.00 9.22 52.44
CA ALA A 6 34.45 8.38 51.34
C ALA A 6 34.53 9.22 50.06
N SER A 7 35.75 9.33 49.54
CA SER A 7 36.12 9.99 48.29
C SER A 7 35.85 9.04 47.13
N ALA A 8 34.93 9.39 46.23
CA ALA A 8 34.77 8.68 44.96
C ALA A 8 35.65 9.37 43.89
N PRO A 9 36.39 8.60 43.07
CA PRO A 9 37.38 9.13 42.13
C PRO A 9 36.75 9.83 40.91
N ALA A 10 37.52 10.76 40.35
CA ALA A 10 37.19 11.55 39.17
C ALA A 10 36.95 10.68 37.91
N PRO A 11 36.03 11.07 37.00
CA PRO A 11 35.92 10.43 35.70
C PRO A 11 37.13 10.81 34.83
N ASP A 12 37.77 9.76 34.32
CA ASP A 12 38.96 9.78 33.48
C ASP A 12 38.67 10.43 32.11
N SER A 13 39.57 11.32 31.71
CA SER A 13 39.56 12.03 30.43
C SER A 13 40.15 11.13 29.36
N SER A 14 39.30 10.39 28.65
CA SER A 14 39.71 9.67 27.45
C SER A 14 38.67 9.85 26.34
N GLU A 15 38.71 11.01 25.69
CA GLU A 15 38.32 11.10 24.28
C GLU A 15 39.38 10.39 23.42
N PRO A 16 38.93 9.50 22.53
CA PRO A 16 39.54 9.44 21.21
C PRO A 16 38.54 9.89 20.15
N LEU A 17 38.81 11.09 19.64
CA LEU A 17 38.86 11.47 18.23
C LEU A 17 37.92 10.72 17.28
N ALA A 18 36.92 11.47 16.79
CA ALA A 18 36.06 11.12 15.67
C ALA A 18 36.85 10.49 14.50
N THR A 19 36.53 9.24 14.19
CA THR A 19 36.83 8.64 12.89
C THR A 19 35.53 8.62 12.10
N ALA A 20 35.41 9.57 11.18
CA ALA A 20 34.38 9.59 10.16
C ALA A 20 34.55 8.35 9.25
N ALA A 21 33.78 7.30 9.51
CA ALA A 21 33.55 6.23 8.55
C ALA A 21 32.31 6.59 7.73
N ALA A 22 32.54 7.31 6.63
CA ALA A 22 31.61 7.40 5.53
C ALA A 22 31.42 5.99 4.94
N GLY A 23 30.23 5.44 5.07
CA GLY A 23 29.90 4.10 4.57
C GLY A 23 28.41 3.82 4.72
N ALA A 24 27.62 4.43 3.85
CA ALA A 24 26.23 4.08 3.50
C ALA A 24 25.44 3.31 4.56
N GLY A 25 25.05 4.01 5.63
CA GLY A 25 24.02 3.54 6.54
C GLY A 25 22.69 3.45 5.79
N TRP A 26 22.16 2.24 5.62
CA TRP A 26 20.73 2.08 5.43
C TRP A 26 20.09 2.48 6.76
N GLU A 27 19.73 3.75 6.92
CA GLU A 27 18.89 4.13 8.05
C GLU A 27 17.57 3.34 7.90
N PRO A 28 17.12 2.61 8.94
CA PRO A 28 15.77 2.10 8.95
C PRO A 28 14.83 3.31 8.86
N LEU A 29 14.23 3.48 7.68
CA LEU A 29 13.15 4.43 7.45
C LEU A 29 12.18 4.32 8.63
N SER A 30 11.97 5.46 9.31
CA SER A 30 11.03 5.74 10.41
C SER A 30 10.14 4.59 10.91
N PRO A 31 9.92 4.44 12.23
CA PRO A 31 8.97 3.46 12.76
C PRO A 31 7.63 3.57 12.02
N PRO A 32 6.98 2.43 11.70
CA PRO A 32 5.80 2.43 10.85
C PRO A 32 4.78 3.41 11.41
N ALA A 33 4.39 4.39 10.60
CA ALA A 33 3.48 5.45 11.00
C ALA A 33 2.27 4.82 11.71
N ARG A 34 1.97 5.28 12.93
CA ARG A 34 0.80 4.80 13.67
C ARG A 34 -0.43 5.00 12.79
N ARG A 35 -1.15 3.90 12.55
CA ARG A 35 -2.38 3.92 11.75
C ARG A 35 -3.43 4.75 12.47
N SER A 36 -4.16 5.57 11.73
CA SER A 36 -5.34 6.27 12.24
C SER A 36 -6.47 5.27 12.53
N GLU A 37 -7.43 5.66 13.37
CA GLU A 37 -8.61 4.83 13.67
C GLU A 37 -9.41 4.50 12.40
N ALA A 38 -9.59 5.49 11.53
CA ALA A 38 -10.25 5.30 10.24
C ALA A 38 -9.52 4.28 9.35
N ALA A 39 -8.18 4.25 9.39
CA ALA A 39 -7.40 3.25 8.65
C ALA A 39 -7.57 1.85 9.24
N LEU A 40 -7.64 1.72 10.56
CA LEU A 40 -7.91 0.44 11.23
C LEU A 40 -9.32 -0.08 10.92
N GLU A 41 -10.31 0.82 10.91
CA GLU A 41 -11.67 0.46 10.51
C GLU A 41 -11.73 0.02 9.04
N GLY A 42 -11.09 0.77 8.14
CA GLY A 42 -11.00 0.42 6.73
C GLY A 42 -10.34 -0.94 6.50
N LEU A 43 -9.24 -1.23 7.21
CA LEU A 43 -8.59 -2.54 7.18
C LEU A 43 -9.53 -3.65 7.66
N ARG A 44 -10.26 -3.42 8.76
CA ARG A 44 -11.23 -4.39 9.28
C ARG A 44 -12.32 -4.69 8.25
N LEU A 45 -12.87 -3.66 7.60
CA LEU A 45 -13.91 -3.82 6.57
C LEU A 45 -13.37 -4.58 5.35
N LEU A 46 -12.16 -4.27 4.90
CA LEU A 46 -11.52 -4.97 3.79
C LEU A 46 -11.21 -6.43 4.11
N LYS A 47 -10.79 -6.75 5.34
CA LYS A 47 -10.55 -8.16 5.77
C LYS A 47 -11.85 -8.96 5.85
N GLN A 48 -12.95 -8.36 6.31
CA GLN A 48 -14.27 -9.00 6.33
C GLN A 48 -14.79 -9.25 4.90
N GLY A 49 -14.54 -8.31 4.00
CA GLY A 49 -14.95 -8.35 2.61
C GLY A 49 -15.92 -7.22 2.31
N CYS A 50 -15.56 -6.39 1.33
CA CYS A 50 -16.33 -5.23 0.92
C CYS A 50 -16.92 -5.45 -0.48
N ARG A 51 -18.18 -5.07 -0.69
CA ARG A 51 -18.83 -5.13 -2.01
C ARG A 51 -18.63 -3.81 -2.75
N ALA A 52 -18.07 -3.88 -3.96
CA ALA A 52 -17.89 -2.72 -4.81
C ALA A 52 -18.02 -3.09 -6.30
N THR A 53 -18.36 -2.11 -7.13
CA THR A 53 -18.39 -2.29 -8.59
C THR A 53 -16.98 -2.19 -9.15
N LYS A 54 -16.52 -3.25 -9.81
CA LYS A 54 -15.23 -3.27 -10.48
C LYS A 54 -15.37 -2.80 -11.92
N TYR A 55 -14.53 -1.84 -12.29
CA TYR A 55 -14.33 -1.39 -13.67
C TYR A 55 -13.05 -2.03 -14.20
N SER A 56 -13.07 -2.47 -15.46
CA SER A 56 -11.89 -3.06 -16.11
C SER A 56 -11.63 -2.38 -17.44
N LYS A 57 -10.37 -2.44 -17.91
CA LYS A 57 -9.97 -1.90 -19.22
C LYS A 57 -10.82 -2.45 -20.38
N ARG A 58 -11.31 -3.68 -20.23
CA ARG A 58 -12.18 -4.39 -21.17
C ARG A 58 -13.33 -5.02 -20.39
N GLY A 59 -14.55 -4.91 -20.88
CA GLY A 59 -15.74 -5.53 -20.29
C GLY A 59 -16.68 -4.57 -19.55
N LYS A 60 -17.84 -5.11 -19.16
CA LYS A 60 -18.87 -4.35 -18.43
C LYS A 60 -18.54 -4.27 -16.94
N PRO A 61 -18.79 -3.12 -16.28
CA PRO A 61 -18.69 -3.01 -14.84
C PRO A 61 -19.60 -4.04 -14.14
N HIS A 62 -19.11 -4.64 -13.06
CA HIS A 62 -19.86 -5.67 -12.31
C HIS A 62 -19.53 -5.62 -10.83
N ALA A 63 -20.48 -6.07 -10.00
CA ALA A 63 -20.30 -6.15 -8.57
C ALA A 63 -19.33 -7.28 -8.19
N CYS A 64 -18.37 -6.96 -7.34
CA CYS A 64 -17.39 -7.88 -6.79
C CYS A 64 -17.36 -7.79 -5.27
N VAL A 65 -16.94 -8.86 -4.62
CA VAL A 65 -16.51 -8.84 -3.23
C VAL A 65 -14.98 -8.76 -3.22
N PHE A 66 -14.44 -7.72 -2.60
CA PHE A 66 -13.02 -7.51 -2.40
C PHE A 66 -12.66 -7.89 -0.97
N ARG A 67 -11.59 -8.67 -0.79
CA ARG A 67 -11.11 -9.10 0.53
C ARG A 67 -9.60 -9.00 0.63
N LEU A 68 -9.12 -8.30 1.65
CA LEU A 68 -7.71 -8.25 2.02
C LEU A 68 -7.37 -9.45 2.91
N SER A 69 -6.19 -10.05 2.71
CA SER A 69 -5.68 -11.12 3.58
C SER A 69 -5.36 -10.61 4.99
N ASP A 70 -5.28 -11.52 5.95
CA ASP A 70 -5.03 -11.16 7.36
C ASP A 70 -3.66 -10.52 7.57
N ASP A 71 -2.67 -10.95 6.78
CA ASP A 71 -1.31 -10.39 6.72
C ASP A 71 -1.21 -9.10 5.91
N GLU A 72 -2.32 -8.63 5.32
CA GLU A 72 -2.44 -7.40 4.53
C GLU A 72 -1.60 -7.38 3.25
N ARG A 73 -1.11 -8.54 2.78
CA ARG A 73 -0.26 -8.66 1.60
C ARG A 73 -1.01 -8.86 0.30
N THR A 74 -2.21 -9.43 0.36
CA THR A 74 -2.94 -9.84 -0.84
C THR A 74 -4.37 -9.34 -0.82
N LEU A 75 -4.74 -8.56 -1.83
CA LEU A 75 -6.13 -8.19 -2.09
C LEU A 75 -6.71 -9.15 -3.12
N THR A 76 -7.78 -9.84 -2.74
CA THR A 76 -8.49 -10.78 -3.60
C THR A 76 -9.86 -10.26 -3.96
N TRP A 77 -10.38 -10.64 -5.12
CA TRP A 77 -11.76 -10.37 -5.47
C TRP A 77 -12.39 -11.50 -6.24
N GLU A 78 -13.70 -11.61 -6.06
CA GLU A 78 -14.57 -12.57 -6.71
C GLU A 78 -15.82 -11.86 -7.23
N VAL A 79 -16.29 -12.30 -8.39
CA VAL A 79 -17.54 -11.82 -8.98
C VAL A 79 -18.69 -12.57 -8.28
N GLY A 80 -19.62 -11.84 -7.67
CA GLY A 80 -20.64 -12.43 -6.81
C GLY A 80 -21.78 -13.13 -7.56
N LEU A 81 -21.92 -14.44 -7.33
CA LEU A 81 -23.12 -15.16 -6.81
C LEU A 81 -24.52 -14.86 -7.43
N GLY A 82 -24.65 -14.73 -8.74
CA GLY A 82 -25.95 -14.80 -9.43
C GLY A 82 -26.07 -16.09 -10.25
N ARG A 83 -26.94 -17.04 -9.84
CA ARG A 83 -27.36 -18.31 -10.50
C ARG A 83 -26.31 -19.21 -11.21
N ALA A 84 -25.04 -18.81 -11.30
CA ALA A 84 -23.97 -19.48 -12.02
C ALA A 84 -23.03 -20.22 -11.06
N VAL A 85 -23.62 -21.05 -10.18
CA VAL A 85 -22.88 -21.97 -9.29
C VAL A 85 -22.10 -23.05 -10.08
N LEU A 86 -22.21 -23.09 -11.41
CA LEU A 86 -21.59 -24.11 -12.27
C LEU A 86 -20.23 -23.74 -12.86
N THR A 87 -19.78 -22.48 -12.77
CA THR A 87 -18.45 -22.09 -13.25
C THR A 87 -17.66 -21.50 -12.11
N ARG A 88 -16.64 -22.24 -11.65
CA ARG A 88 -15.59 -21.85 -10.70
C ARG A 88 -15.29 -20.36 -10.87
N ALA A 89 -15.89 -19.52 -10.01
CA ALA A 89 -15.66 -18.09 -10.06
C ALA A 89 -14.15 -17.90 -9.96
N ALA A 90 -13.53 -17.36 -11.01
CA ALA A 90 -12.09 -17.22 -11.08
C ALA A 90 -11.69 -16.17 -10.05
N ARG A 91 -11.45 -16.61 -8.81
CA ARG A 91 -10.92 -15.77 -7.74
C ARG A 91 -9.63 -15.16 -8.26
N ARG A 92 -9.62 -13.84 -8.36
CA ARG A 92 -8.45 -13.08 -8.78
C ARG A 92 -7.80 -12.47 -7.54
N SER A 93 -6.52 -12.20 -7.64
CA SER A 93 -5.72 -11.64 -6.57
C SER A 93 -4.70 -10.68 -7.12
N VAL A 94 -4.24 -9.79 -6.25
CA VAL A 94 -3.12 -8.90 -6.49
C VAL A 94 -2.30 -8.77 -5.21
N ASP A 95 -0.98 -8.77 -5.35
CA ASP A 95 -0.07 -8.51 -4.24
C ASP A 95 0.00 -7.00 -3.98
N MET A 96 -0.01 -6.58 -2.72
CA MET A 96 0.07 -5.17 -2.34
C MET A 96 1.44 -4.57 -2.67
N SER A 97 2.49 -5.38 -2.77
CA SER A 97 3.80 -4.92 -3.25
C SER A 97 3.81 -4.54 -4.74
N ASP A 98 2.85 -5.05 -5.52
CA ASP A 98 2.69 -4.67 -6.93
C ASP A 98 1.94 -3.34 -7.11
N VAL A 99 1.33 -2.81 -6.04
CA VAL A 99 0.56 -1.56 -6.07
C VAL A 99 1.51 -0.37 -5.87
N VAL A 100 1.61 0.48 -6.89
CA VAL A 100 2.47 1.68 -6.86
C VAL A 100 1.74 2.88 -6.25
N ALA A 101 0.46 3.02 -6.58
CA ALA A 101 -0.33 4.16 -6.15
C ALA A 101 -1.82 3.82 -6.05
N LEU A 102 -2.49 4.52 -5.15
CA LEU A 102 -3.94 4.59 -5.06
C LEU A 102 -4.39 5.96 -5.55
N GLN A 103 -5.25 5.98 -6.56
CA GLN A 103 -5.88 7.21 -7.06
C GLN A 103 -7.32 7.26 -6.60
N ILE A 104 -7.74 8.41 -6.08
CA ILE A 104 -9.11 8.67 -5.67
C ILE A 104 -9.80 9.47 -6.79
N GLY A 105 -11.03 9.10 -7.11
CA GLY A 105 -11.83 9.79 -8.12
C GLY A 105 -11.75 9.21 -9.52
N PHE A 106 -12.17 10.02 -10.48
CA PHE A 106 -12.29 9.67 -11.89
C PHE A 106 -11.02 9.88 -12.72
N SER A 107 -9.87 10.01 -12.05
CA SER A 107 -8.61 10.36 -12.69
C SER A 107 -8.01 9.23 -13.53
N SER A 108 -8.48 7.99 -13.40
CA SER A 108 -7.94 6.85 -14.15
C SER A 108 -8.54 6.72 -15.55
N GLU A 109 -7.72 6.27 -16.50
CA GLU A 109 -8.12 6.04 -17.90
C GLU A 109 -9.25 5.02 -18.05
N VAL A 110 -9.33 4.04 -17.14
CA VAL A 110 -10.45 3.08 -17.11
C VAL A 110 -11.75 3.82 -16.79
N MET A 111 -11.69 4.74 -15.85
CA MET A 111 -12.87 5.41 -15.34
C MET A 111 -13.36 6.50 -16.28
N LYS A 112 -12.47 7.27 -16.91
CA LYS A 112 -12.82 8.27 -17.94
C LYS A 112 -13.75 7.70 -19.03
N ARG A 113 -13.57 6.43 -19.39
CA ARG A 113 -14.42 5.72 -20.39
C ARG A 113 -15.82 5.36 -19.90
N HIS A 114 -16.04 5.37 -18.60
CA HIS A 114 -17.31 5.01 -17.97
C HIS A 114 -18.02 6.20 -17.28
N VAL A 115 -17.35 7.36 -17.17
CA VAL A 115 -17.87 8.58 -16.54
C VAL A 115 -19.16 9.06 -17.20
N GLU A 116 -19.29 8.94 -18.52
CA GLU A 116 -20.49 9.38 -19.26
C GLU A 116 -21.77 8.59 -18.89
N GLY A 117 -21.67 7.47 -18.17
CA GLY A 117 -22.82 6.67 -17.72
C GLY A 117 -22.91 6.45 -16.21
N LEU A 118 -22.14 7.18 -15.42
CA LEU A 118 -21.98 6.95 -13.98
C LEU A 118 -22.83 7.92 -13.15
N HIS A 119 -23.79 7.40 -12.38
CA HIS A 119 -24.46 8.13 -11.29
C HIS A 119 -23.70 8.07 -9.95
N ALA A 120 -22.52 7.42 -9.91
CA ALA A 120 -21.75 7.34 -8.67
C ALA A 120 -20.98 8.64 -8.43
N PRO A 121 -20.95 9.20 -7.20
CA PRO A 121 -20.11 10.34 -6.88
C PRO A 121 -18.63 10.01 -7.09
N ALA A 122 -17.85 10.94 -7.67
CA ALA A 122 -16.41 10.79 -7.88
C ALA A 122 -15.66 10.37 -6.61
N ALA A 123 -16.07 10.89 -5.45
CA ALA A 123 -15.44 10.65 -4.15
C ALA A 123 -15.43 9.17 -3.71
N HIS A 124 -16.30 8.32 -4.27
CA HIS A 124 -16.41 6.91 -3.89
C HIS A 124 -15.72 5.96 -4.87
N THR A 125 -14.93 6.50 -5.79
CA THR A 125 -14.21 5.72 -6.80
C THR A 125 -12.73 5.65 -6.46
N LEU A 126 -12.18 4.44 -6.53
CA LEU A 126 -10.77 4.16 -6.27
C LEU A 126 -10.16 3.41 -7.46
N SER A 127 -8.94 3.79 -7.83
CA SER A 127 -8.16 3.12 -8.88
C SER A 127 -6.79 2.74 -8.35
N LEU A 128 -6.42 1.47 -8.51
CA LEU A 128 -5.08 0.97 -8.16
C LEU A 128 -4.19 1.01 -9.40
N LEU A 129 -3.03 1.66 -9.28
CA LEU A 129 -1.99 1.64 -10.30
C LEU A 129 -1.00 0.52 -9.98
N MET A 130 -0.80 -0.37 -10.94
CA MET A 130 0.04 -1.56 -10.79
C MET A 130 1.39 -1.38 -11.47
N ILE A 131 2.49 -1.90 -10.90
CA ILE A 131 3.84 -1.85 -11.50
C ILE A 131 3.81 -2.37 -12.94
N HIS A 132 3.19 -3.53 -13.16
CA HIS A 132 3.09 -4.18 -14.47
C HIS A 132 2.17 -3.45 -15.47
N SER A 133 1.59 -2.31 -15.08
CA SER A 133 0.75 -1.48 -15.95
C SER A 133 1.41 -0.17 -16.36
N LEU A 134 2.60 0.12 -15.84
CA LEU A 134 3.40 1.27 -16.23
C LEU A 134 3.94 1.09 -17.66
N PRO A 135 4.03 2.18 -18.45
CA PRO A 135 4.69 2.12 -19.75
C PRO A 135 6.15 1.70 -19.56
N LYS A 136 6.64 0.84 -20.46
CA LYS A 136 8.06 0.47 -20.48
C LYS A 136 8.87 1.76 -20.69
N PRO A 137 9.91 2.05 -19.88
CA PRO A 137 10.74 3.22 -20.10
C PRO A 137 11.33 3.15 -21.52
N PRO A 138 11.50 4.30 -22.21
CA PRO A 138 12.18 4.32 -23.50
C PRO A 138 13.58 3.73 -23.30
N SER A 139 13.94 2.74 -24.11
CA SER A 139 15.30 2.21 -24.12
C SER A 139 16.24 3.38 -24.41
N ALA A 140 17.29 3.53 -23.61
CA ALA A 140 18.22 4.67 -23.66
C ALA A 140 19.13 4.69 -24.90
N GLU A 141 18.69 4.13 -26.03
CA GLU A 141 19.47 3.98 -27.26
C GLU A 141 18.84 4.72 -28.45
N GLU A 142 18.45 5.98 -28.23
CA GLU A 142 18.15 6.90 -29.33
C GLU A 142 18.55 8.33 -28.94
N SER A 143 19.86 8.54 -28.91
CA SER A 143 20.49 9.85 -29.08
C SER A 143 21.81 9.61 -29.79
N ASP A 144 21.72 9.54 -31.11
CA ASP A 144 22.82 9.83 -32.04
C ASP A 144 23.05 11.35 -32.07
#